data_AF-A0A5C9CY97-F1
#
_entry.id   AF-A0A5C9CY97-F1
#
_cell.length_a   1.000
_cell.length_b   1.000
_cell.length_c   1.000
_cell.angle_alpha   90.00
_cell.angle_beta   90.00
_cell.angle_gamma   90.00
#
_symmetry.space_group_name_H-M   'P 1'
#
loop_
_entity.id
_entity.type
_entity.pdbx_description
1 polymer ?
#
loop_
_entity_poly.entity_id
_entity_poly.type
_entity_poly.pdbx_seq_one_letter_code
_entity_poly.pdbx_strand_id
1 'polypeptide(L)'
;MTLQYQLKAGNYHLYDLSTPASKVTGEHRLRLKTDTVAIAFEASTGALREHGSPLRIHSWANNTRRRLRAKGALASANDIVVVSGPLPVDEINKCLKIDGYCRDMFTRLHELPHGKRLDRAN
;
A
#
# COMPACT_ATOMS: atom_id res chain seq x y z
N MET A 1 5.74 5.47 12.83
CA MET A 1 6.40 5.87 11.55
C MET A 1 5.36 6.57 10.71
N THR A 2 5.66 7.76 10.20
CA THR A 2 4.72 8.52 9.36
C THR A 2 5.12 8.33 7.90
N LEU A 3 4.62 7.25 7.29
CA LEU A 3 4.91 6.92 5.90
C LEU A 3 3.92 7.63 4.97
N GLN A 4 4.41 8.14 3.84
CA GLN A 4 3.55 8.77 2.83
C GLN A 4 4.03 8.43 1.41
N TYR A 5 3.09 7.98 0.58
CA TYR A 5 3.30 7.83 -0.85
C TYR A 5 3.12 9.16 -1.59
N GLN A 6 3.96 9.37 -2.60
CA GLN A 6 3.85 10.45 -3.58
C GLN A 6 4.07 9.87 -4.98
N LEU A 7 3.35 10.37 -5.98
CA LEU A 7 3.60 10.00 -7.38
C LEU A 7 4.50 11.07 -8.02
N LYS A 8 5.71 10.67 -8.44
CA LYS A 8 6.67 11.55 -9.12
C LYS A 8 7.17 10.86 -10.38
N ALA A 9 7.12 11.55 -11.52
CA ALA A 9 7.58 11.04 -12.81
C ALA A 9 7.09 9.61 -13.11
N GLY A 10 5.79 9.37 -12.90
CA GLY A 10 5.15 8.08 -13.16
C GLY A 10 5.49 6.95 -12.16
N ASN A 11 6.20 7.25 -11.07
CA ASN A 11 6.59 6.25 -10.08
C ASN A 11 6.08 6.64 -8.68
N TYR A 12 5.65 5.64 -7.91
CA TYR A 12 5.30 5.81 -6.52
C TYR A 12 6.57 5.83 -5.67
N HIS A 13 6.70 6.88 -4.86
CA HIS A 13 7.79 7.10 -3.92
C HIS A 13 7.21 7.08 -2.51
N LEU A 14 7.70 6.16 -1.67
CA LEU A 14 7.34 6.09 -0.27
C LEU A 14 8.37 6.87 0.54
N TYR A 15 7.95 7.93 1.21
CA TYR A 15 8.79 8.72 2.10
C TYR A 15 8.50 8.42 3.55
N ASP A 16 9.55 8.50 4.37
CA ASP A 16 9.44 8.47 5.83
C ASP A 16 9.50 9.89 6.39
N LEU A 17 8.33 10.44 6.71
CA LEU A 17 8.17 11.79 7.25
C LEU A 17 8.57 11.91 8.72
N SER A 18 8.85 10.80 9.40
CA SER A 18 9.39 10.87 10.76
C SER A 18 10.85 11.31 10.81
N THR A 19 11.54 11.23 9.66
CA THR A 19 12.91 11.75 9.51
C THR A 19 12.88 13.19 9.03
N PRO A 20 13.77 14.08 9.53
CA PRO A 20 13.85 15.43 9.00
C PRO A 20 14.27 15.41 7.52
N ALA A 21 13.76 16.39 6.76
CA ALA A 21 14.15 16.58 5.37
C ALA A 21 15.65 16.84 5.26
N SER A 22 16.26 16.32 4.19
CA SER A 22 17.66 16.57 3.85
C SER A 22 17.90 18.06 3.65
N LYS A 23 18.97 18.60 4.24
CA LYS A 23 19.36 20.00 4.05
C LYS A 23 19.82 20.31 2.62
N VAL A 24 20.23 19.29 1.86
CA VAL A 24 20.76 19.45 0.50
C VAL A 24 19.65 19.31 -0.54
N THR A 25 18.76 18.33 -0.39
CA THR A 25 17.73 18.02 -1.39
C THR A 25 16.33 18.50 -1.00
N GLY A 26 16.11 18.87 0.27
CA GLY A 26 14.78 19.20 0.80
C GLY A 26 13.83 18.01 0.93
N GLU A 27 14.25 16.80 0.57
CA GLU A 27 13.40 15.60 0.59
C GLU A 27 13.58 14.78 1.87
N HIS A 28 12.49 14.14 2.30
CA HIS A 28 12.52 13.12 3.37
C HIS A 28 13.20 11.83 2.88
N ARG A 29 13.54 10.93 3.81
CA ARG A 29 14.14 9.64 3.47
C ARG A 29 13.23 8.82 2.55
N LEU A 30 13.70 8.54 1.34
CA LEU A 30 13.04 7.63 0.41
C LEU A 30 13.21 6.18 0.88
N ARG A 31 12.10 5.46 1.03
CA ARG A 31 12.03 4.07 1.49
C ARG A 31 11.80 3.08 0.35
N LEU A 32 11.03 3.49 -0.65
CA LEU A 32 10.65 2.64 -1.79
C LEU A 32 10.38 3.53 -2.99
N LYS A 33 10.85 3.09 -4.16
CA LYS A 33 10.41 3.56 -5.47
C LYS A 33 9.86 2.37 -6.25
N THR A 34 8.65 2.47 -6.78
CA THR A 34 7.99 1.38 -7.50
C THR A 34 7.05 1.90 -8.58
N ASP A 35 6.89 1.14 -9.65
CA ASP A 35 6.01 1.50 -10.75
C ASP A 35 4.53 1.44 -10.32
N THR A 36 4.13 0.37 -9.64
CA THR A 36 2.80 0.21 -9.05
C THR A 36 2.92 -0.15 -7.58
N VAL A 37 1.82 -0.01 -6.82
CA VAL A 37 1.76 -0.37 -5.40
C VAL A 37 0.80 -1.53 -5.20
N ALA A 38 1.16 -2.40 -4.26
CA ALA A 38 0.25 -3.39 -3.70
C ALA A 38 0.01 -3.12 -2.21
N ILE A 39 -1.21 -3.37 -1.78
CA ILE A 39 -1.69 -3.23 -0.40
C ILE A 39 -2.27 -4.59 0.01
N ALA A 40 -1.75 -5.14 1.10
CA ALA A 40 -2.24 -6.35 1.71
C ALA A 40 -2.94 -6.04 3.03
N PHE A 41 -4.14 -6.56 3.22
CA PHE A 41 -4.99 -6.29 4.37
C PHE A 41 -5.90 -7.49 4.67
N GLU A 42 -6.58 -7.43 5.80
CA GLU A 42 -7.60 -8.40 6.21
C GLU A 42 -8.98 -7.99 5.70
N ALA A 43 -9.68 -8.87 5.00
CA ALA A 43 -10.98 -8.55 4.41
C ALA A 43 -12.04 -8.24 5.48
N SER A 44 -12.01 -8.98 6.60
CA SER A 44 -12.97 -8.84 7.70
C SER A 44 -12.86 -7.48 8.41
N THR A 45 -11.64 -7.06 8.74
CA THR A 45 -11.37 -5.87 9.56
C THR A 45 -10.96 -4.65 8.73
N GLY A 46 -10.45 -4.85 7.52
CA GLY A 46 -9.77 -3.81 6.74
C GLY A 46 -8.39 -3.43 7.29
N ALA A 47 -7.85 -4.20 8.25
CA ALA A 47 -6.57 -3.91 8.88
C ALA A 47 -5.43 -4.07 7.86
N LEU A 48 -4.69 -2.98 7.65
CA LEU A 48 -3.49 -2.99 6.82
C LEU A 48 -2.45 -3.93 7.43
N ARG A 49 -1.94 -4.87 6.64
CA ARG A 49 -0.87 -5.79 7.06
C ARG A 49 0.47 -5.41 6.47
N GLU A 50 0.51 -5.18 5.15
CA GLU A 50 1.74 -4.84 4.44
C GLU A 50 1.43 -4.02 3.18
N HIS A 51 2.41 -3.25 2.71
CA HIS A 51 2.31 -2.52 1.45
C HIS A 51 3.68 -2.32 0.79
N GLY A 52 3.71 -2.15 -0.53
CA GLY A 52 4.96 -1.92 -1.26
C GLY A 52 4.91 -2.38 -2.70
N SER A 53 6.05 -2.84 -3.23
CA SER A 53 6.10 -3.36 -4.59
C SER A 53 5.27 -4.65 -4.72
N PRO A 54 4.49 -4.84 -5.80
CA PRO A 54 3.60 -6.00 -5.93
C PRO A 54 4.31 -7.33 -5.71
N LEU A 55 5.49 -7.52 -6.31
CA LEU A 55 6.25 -8.75 -6.17
C LEU A 55 6.56 -9.10 -4.69
N ARG A 56 6.99 -8.11 -3.91
CA ARG A 56 7.28 -8.29 -2.47
C ARG A 56 6.01 -8.64 -1.70
N ILE A 57 4.91 -7.95 -1.98
CA ILE A 57 3.66 -8.10 -1.23
C ILE A 57 2.97 -9.42 -1.55
N HIS A 58 2.95 -9.85 -2.81
CA HIS A 58 2.46 -11.18 -3.16
C HIS A 58 3.31 -12.30 -2.54
N SER A 59 4.64 -12.16 -2.56
CA SER A 59 5.55 -13.11 -1.91
C SER A 59 5.30 -13.18 -0.39
N TRP A 60 5.17 -12.02 0.27
CA TRP A 60 4.81 -11.95 1.68
C TRP A 60 3.46 -12.63 1.95
N ALA A 61 2.42 -12.31 1.17
CA ALA A 61 1.08 -12.84 1.37
C ALA A 61 1.05 -14.36 1.23
N ASN A 62 1.71 -14.91 0.20
CA ASN A 62 1.77 -16.36 -0.01
C ASN A 62 2.47 -17.07 1.15
N ASN A 63 3.60 -16.53 1.62
CA ASN A 63 4.31 -17.07 2.78
C ASN A 63 3.49 -16.98 4.07
N THR A 64 2.81 -15.86 4.30
CA THR A 64 1.96 -15.67 5.47
C THR A 64 0.75 -16.61 5.45
N ARG A 65 0.05 -16.73 4.32
CA ARG A 65 -1.04 -17.70 4.14
C ARG A 65 -0.58 -19.13 4.40
N ARG A 66 0.58 -19.53 3.86
CA ARG A 66 1.18 -20.86 4.09
C ARG A 66 1.44 -21.09 5.59
N ARG A 67 2.04 -20.13 6.29
CA ARG A 67 2.30 -20.23 7.74
C ARG A 67 1.02 -20.32 8.56
N LEU A 68 -0.01 -19.54 8.22
CA LEU A 68 -1.29 -19.58 8.92
C LEU A 68 -2.00 -20.92 8.74
N ARG A 69 -2.00 -21.46 7.51
CA ARG A 69 -2.55 -22.80 7.23
C ARG A 69 -1.80 -23.89 7.99
N ALA A 70 -0.48 -23.82 8.06
CA ALA A 70 0.32 -24.77 8.85
C ALA A 70 0.02 -24.71 10.36
N LYS A 71 -0.49 -23.58 10.86
CA LYS A 71 -0.94 -23.40 12.25
C LYS A 71 -2.42 -23.74 12.46
N GLY A 72 -3.13 -24.23 11.44
CA GLY A 72 -4.57 -24.49 11.50
C GLY A 72 -5.46 -23.25 11.39
N ALA A 73 -4.90 -22.05 11.23
CA ALA A 73 -5.64 -20.79 11.14
C ALA A 73 -6.14 -20.53 9.70
N LEU A 74 -7.00 -21.43 9.19
CA LEU A 74 -7.47 -21.40 7.80
C LEU A 74 -8.27 -20.12 7.50
N ALA A 75 -9.14 -19.71 8.43
CA ALA A 75 -9.95 -18.50 8.28
C ALA A 75 -9.07 -17.25 8.09
N SER A 76 -8.09 -17.04 8.98
CA SER A 76 -7.14 -15.93 8.87
C SER A 76 -6.30 -15.99 7.60
N ALA A 77 -5.94 -17.19 7.12
CA ALA A 77 -5.21 -17.31 5.86
C ALA A 77 -6.07 -16.88 4.66
N ASN A 78 -7.35 -17.22 4.66
CA ASN A 78 -8.28 -16.87 3.60
C ASN A 78 -8.74 -15.40 3.68
N ASP A 79 -8.64 -14.79 4.86
CA ASP A 79 -8.99 -13.38 5.09
C ASP A 79 -7.97 -12.39 4.50
N ILE A 80 -6.75 -12.84 4.20
CA ILE A 80 -5.73 -11.97 3.59
C ILE A 80 -6.11 -11.68 2.14
N VAL A 81 -6.30 -10.39 1.83
CA VAL A 81 -6.52 -9.85 0.48
C VAL A 81 -5.30 -9.04 0.06
N VAL A 82 -4.97 -9.09 -1.23
CA VAL A 82 -3.94 -8.23 -1.84
C VAL A 82 -4.56 -7.53 -3.04
N VAL A 83 -4.53 -6.20 -3.02
CA VAL A 83 -4.92 -5.36 -4.17
C VAL A 83 -3.66 -4.72 -4.73
N SER A 84 -3.46 -4.81 -6.04
CA SER A 84 -2.30 -4.24 -6.73
C SER A 84 -2.72 -3.51 -7.99
N GLY A 85 -2.08 -2.38 -8.27
CA GLY A 85 -2.27 -1.68 -9.52
C GLY A 85 -1.85 -0.21 -9.47
N PRO A 86 -2.17 0.56 -10.51
CA PRO A 86 -2.04 2.01 -10.48
C PRO A 86 -3.17 2.61 -9.61
N LEU A 87 -3.01 2.49 -8.29
CA LEU A 87 -3.97 3.01 -7.32
C LEU A 87 -3.76 4.52 -7.11
N PRO A 88 -4.84 5.30 -6.91
CA PRO A 88 -4.71 6.71 -6.56
C PRO A 88 -3.86 6.91 -5.29
N VAL A 89 -2.96 7.90 -5.30
CA VAL A 89 -2.04 8.14 -4.18
C VAL A 89 -2.79 8.49 -2.89
N ASP A 90 -3.89 9.21 -3.01
CA ASP A 90 -4.74 9.57 -1.87
C ASP A 90 -5.37 8.32 -1.24
N GLU A 91 -5.87 7.39 -2.05
CA GLU A 91 -6.45 6.12 -1.61
C GLU A 91 -5.42 5.25 -0.89
N ILE A 92 -4.21 5.15 -1.43
CA ILE A 92 -3.10 4.43 -0.77
C ILE A 92 -2.79 5.08 0.57
N ASN A 93 -2.66 6.41 0.63
CA ASN A 93 -2.32 7.11 1.86
C ASN A 93 -3.44 7.07 2.91
N LYS A 94 -4.72 7.03 2.51
CA LYS A 94 -5.84 6.80 3.42
C LYS A 94 -5.78 5.39 4.03
N CYS A 95 -5.44 4.37 3.23
CA CYS A 95 -5.20 3.01 3.74
C CYS A 95 -4.08 2.95 4.79
N LEU A 96 -3.06 3.81 4.69
CA LEU A 96 -1.95 3.90 5.65
C LEU A 96 -2.32 4.65 6.94
N LYS A 97 -3.36 5.50 6.93
CA LYS A 97 -3.68 6.44 8.01
C LYS A 97 -4.96 6.09 8.77
N ILE A 98 -5.93 5.48 8.09
CA ILE A 98 -7.26 5.22 8.63
C ILE A 98 -7.42 3.71 8.78
N ASP A 99 -7.55 3.27 10.02
CA ASP A 99 -7.78 1.86 10.34
C ASP A 99 -9.10 1.37 9.71
N GLY A 100 -9.06 0.22 9.06
CA GLY A 100 -10.23 -0.37 8.40
C GLY A 100 -10.53 0.17 6.99
N TYR A 101 -9.91 1.27 6.56
CA TYR A 101 -10.20 1.90 5.27
C TYR A 101 -9.93 1.00 4.07
N CYS A 102 -8.99 0.05 4.18
CA CYS A 102 -8.70 -0.89 3.09
C CYS A 102 -9.94 -1.69 2.69
N ARG A 103 -10.85 -2.00 3.63
CA ARG A 103 -12.09 -2.71 3.36
C ARG A 103 -13.05 -1.85 2.53
N ASP A 104 -13.23 -0.60 2.91
CA ASP A 104 -14.11 0.34 2.20
C ASP A 104 -13.55 0.69 0.83
N MET A 105 -12.22 0.82 0.69
CA MET A 105 -11.56 0.96 -0.61
C MET A 105 -11.79 -0.28 -1.48
N PHE A 106 -11.74 -1.49 -0.90
CA PHE A 106 -11.91 -2.74 -1.64
C PHE A 106 -13.30 -2.90 -2.23
N THR A 107 -14.36 -2.51 -1.50
CA THR A 107 -15.75 -2.62 -2.00
C THR A 107 -16.00 -1.71 -3.20
N ARG A 108 -15.39 -0.52 -3.23
CA ARG A 108 -15.50 0.44 -4.34
C ARG A 108 -14.30 0.45 -5.29
N LEU A 109 -13.49 -0.61 -5.29
CA LEU A 109 -12.26 -0.67 -6.10
C LEU A 109 -12.52 -0.38 -7.59
N HIS A 110 -13.68 -0.79 -8.09
CA HIS A 110 -14.15 -0.58 -9.46
C HIS A 110 -14.52 0.87 -9.80
N GLU A 111 -14.77 1.70 -8.79
CA GLU A 111 -15.09 3.13 -8.94
C GLU A 111 -13.83 4.01 -8.91
N LEU A 112 -12.70 3.44 -8.45
CA LEU A 112 -11.46 4.20 -8.34
C LEU A 112 -10.91 4.52 -9.74
N PRO A 113 -10.40 5.75 -9.96
CA PRO A 113 -9.79 6.08 -11.24
C PRO A 113 -8.59 5.16 -11.47
N HIS A 114 -8.72 4.29 -12.46
CA HIS A 114 -7.67 3.38 -12.86
C HIS A 114 -6.61 4.13 -13.67
N GLY A 115 -5.41 4.25 -13.12
CA GLY A 115 -4.28 4.90 -13.79
C GLY A 115 -3.52 5.85 -12.89
N LYS A 116 -2.25 6.08 -13.25
CA LYS A 116 -1.38 7.04 -12.57
C LYS A 116 -1.79 8.44 -13.00
N ARG A 117 -2.71 9.07 -12.27
CA ARG A 117 -2.97 10.50 -12.44
C ARG A 117 -1.76 11.27 -11.95
N LEU A 118 -0.92 11.70 -12.88
CA LEU A 118 0.06 12.74 -12.62
C LEU A 118 -0.76 14.01 -12.37
N ASP A 119 -0.67 14.57 -11.16
CA ASP A 119 -1.11 15.94 -10.96
C ASP A 119 -0.35 16.78 -11.99
N ARG A 120 -1.08 17.40 -12.92
CA ARG A 120 -0.48 18.39 -13.82
C ARG A 120 0.06 19.49 -12.93
N ALA A 121 1.38 19.57 -12.82
CA ALA A 121 2.04 20.74 -12.27
C ALA A 121 1.62 21.93 -13.15
N ASN A 122 0.76 22.79 -12.61
CA ASN A 122 0.56 24.15 -13.10
C ASN A 122 1.66 25.03 -12.54
#